data_AF-A0A5B0PAA8-F1
#
_entry.id   AF-A0A5B0PAA8-F1
#
_cell.length_a   1.000
_cell.length_b   1.000
_cell.length_c   1.000
_cell.angle_alpha   90.00
_cell.angle_beta   90.00
_cell.angle_gamma   90.00
#
_symmetry.space_group_name_H-M   'P 1'
#
loop_
_entity.id
_entity.type
_entity.pdbx_description
1 polymer ?
#
loop_
_entity_poly.entity_id
_entity_poly.type
_entity_poly.pdbx_seq_one_letter_code
_entity_poly.pdbx_strand_id
1 'polypeptide(L)'
;MVNDTKTAVIFNFALLYLCIQHCSGRPRPYEAPIPVNRLSSISQQVESLASHERPATGLFIPVSHGGSVFISSHIDESQYGRVWGGHDLHSSFSDLLKAMEGSNHDGFSQAHQPPVNHWHHTPVSSLPSHGVFKSTNWNTKVGSHHAPFKEINPREKLTNKLDIPFDVSNDITDKPFGWINTLNFPSNQKMGALGRDDWGLTSSSVWKIAKMELNDPALPSLLKKADNDDNQNPLTNLLALIKEIDIRNKQFLLAFSPSASGDEKYFMADLIKDRNYENMKDVHQRLLAWLRLQLDTTSQANSRAGLQNPNHEDSLTIFQKTLLDCLKSDLESKELKCSRWQVQLRPTKNQSTTVSLGQASLTKVAINAIGNFYKSSNLNKWKELFKFDHHFVNFYLILKSRQHHGSSKKRATESANWAQLQILPWENENGQQWVLDPAIHQKFSNSLKKFKLSLIEHKFLPVKESSEKEELQAMRYEEALREQKATRKRIYYHNRMARLKKARLESNKLI
;
A
#
# COMPACT_ATOMS: atom_id res chain seq x y z
N MET A 1 -34.88 -0.76 28.12
CA MET A 1 -34.09 -0.40 26.92
C MET A 1 -32.56 -0.48 27.11
N VAL A 2 -31.96 -0.10 28.25
CA VAL A 2 -30.48 -0.27 28.45
C VAL A 2 -30.10 -1.68 28.95
N ASN A 3 -30.98 -2.36 29.71
CA ASN A 3 -30.70 -3.71 30.20
C ASN A 3 -30.73 -4.78 29.10
N ASP A 4 -31.51 -4.58 28.04
CA ASP A 4 -31.69 -5.54 26.95
C ASP A 4 -30.40 -5.74 26.14
N THR A 5 -29.61 -4.68 25.97
CA THR A 5 -28.36 -4.71 25.22
C THR A 5 -27.26 -5.47 25.96
N LYS A 6 -27.20 -5.35 27.29
CA LYS A 6 -26.19 -6.04 28.11
C LYS A 6 -26.46 -7.55 28.16
N THR A 7 -27.73 -7.93 28.31
CA THR A 7 -28.18 -9.33 28.25
C THR A 7 -27.93 -9.94 26.88
N ALA A 8 -28.20 -9.19 25.79
CA ALA A 8 -27.92 -9.65 24.44
C ALA A 8 -26.42 -9.89 24.18
N VAL A 9 -25.54 -9.04 24.70
CA VAL A 9 -24.09 -9.21 24.55
C VAL A 9 -23.60 -10.44 25.33
N ILE A 10 -24.05 -10.63 26.56
CA ILE A 10 -23.68 -11.79 27.39
C ILE A 10 -24.16 -13.10 26.74
N PHE A 11 -25.40 -13.13 26.23
CA PHE A 11 -25.95 -14.29 25.53
C PHE A 11 -25.12 -14.65 24.28
N ASN A 12 -24.73 -13.67 23.47
CA ASN A 12 -23.91 -13.90 22.28
C ASN A 12 -22.50 -14.41 22.62
N PHE A 13 -21.89 -13.93 23.72
CA PHE A 13 -20.59 -14.44 24.17
C PHE A 13 -20.68 -15.87 24.71
N ALA A 14 -21.73 -16.20 25.47
CA ALA A 14 -21.96 -17.56 25.95
C ALA A 14 -22.20 -18.54 24.79
N LEU A 15 -22.96 -18.11 23.77
CA LEU A 15 -23.21 -18.91 22.57
C LEU A 15 -21.90 -19.16 21.78
N LEU A 16 -21.08 -18.12 21.62
CA LEU A 16 -19.79 -18.22 20.93
C LEU A 16 -18.82 -19.14 21.68
N TYR A 17 -18.79 -19.06 23.02
CA TYR A 17 -17.97 -19.91 23.87
C TYR A 17 -18.38 -21.38 23.77
N LEU A 18 -19.69 -21.68 23.79
CA LEU A 18 -20.22 -23.02 23.58
C LEU A 18 -19.88 -23.56 22.18
N CYS A 19 -19.96 -22.73 21.15
CA CYS A 19 -19.57 -23.12 19.79
C CYS A 19 -18.07 -23.46 19.69
N ILE A 20 -17.20 -22.72 20.40
CA ILE A 20 -15.76 -22.95 20.40
C ILE A 20 -15.40 -24.21 21.20
N GLN A 21 -16.03 -24.43 22.35
CA GLN A 21 -15.83 -25.62 23.19
C GLN A 21 -16.28 -26.91 22.48
N HIS A 22 -17.27 -26.84 21.59
CA HIS A 22 -17.91 -28.03 21.01
C HIS A 22 -17.74 -28.22 19.49
N CYS A 23 -16.77 -27.59 18.83
CA CYS A 23 -16.54 -27.85 17.40
C CYS A 23 -15.15 -28.42 17.08
N SER A 24 -15.05 -29.74 17.22
CA SER A 24 -14.39 -30.60 16.23
C SER A 24 -15.45 -31.57 15.69
N GLY A 25 -15.98 -31.27 14.50
CA GLY A 25 -16.80 -32.20 13.72
C GLY A 25 -18.12 -31.59 13.24
N ARG A 26 -18.31 -31.55 11.91
CA ARG A 26 -19.65 -31.36 11.33
C ARG A 26 -20.56 -32.53 11.75
N PRO A 27 -21.82 -32.30 12.14
CA PRO A 27 -22.76 -33.39 12.31
C PRO A 27 -23.05 -34.04 10.95
N ARG A 28 -23.04 -35.37 10.94
CA ARG A 28 -23.47 -36.15 9.76
C ARG A 28 -24.99 -36.14 9.66
N PRO A 29 -25.57 -36.26 8.47
CA PRO A 29 -27.01 -36.45 8.35
C PRO A 29 -27.36 -37.73 9.13
N TYR A 30 -28.42 -37.68 9.95
CA TYR A 30 -28.97 -38.75 10.82
C TYR A 30 -28.67 -38.71 12.33
N GLU A 31 -28.11 -37.65 12.90
CA GLU A 31 -28.12 -37.48 14.37
C GLU A 31 -29.39 -36.75 14.87
N ALA A 32 -30.00 -37.27 15.92
CA ALA A 32 -31.23 -36.74 16.53
C ALA A 32 -30.98 -35.41 17.29
N PRO A 33 -31.96 -34.49 17.33
CA PRO A 33 -31.79 -33.19 17.96
C PRO A 33 -31.64 -33.25 19.49
N ILE A 34 -30.83 -32.34 20.03
CA ILE A 34 -30.53 -32.21 21.47
C ILE A 34 -31.80 -31.78 22.24
N PRO A 35 -32.10 -32.36 23.42
CA PRO A 35 -33.32 -32.04 24.18
C PRO A 35 -33.31 -30.60 24.74
N VAL A 36 -34.45 -29.90 24.58
CA VAL A 36 -34.69 -28.50 24.95
C VAL A 36 -34.58 -28.23 26.47
N ASN A 37 -34.57 -29.27 27.31
CA ASN A 37 -34.60 -29.15 28.77
C ASN A 37 -33.29 -28.69 29.43
N ARG A 38 -32.20 -28.49 28.66
CA ARG A 38 -30.93 -27.93 29.18
C ARG A 38 -30.85 -26.40 29.17
N LEU A 39 -31.75 -25.71 28.46
CA LEU A 39 -31.71 -24.24 28.34
C LEU A 39 -32.39 -23.52 29.53
N SER A 40 -33.31 -24.19 30.23
CA SER A 40 -34.04 -23.62 31.37
C SER A 40 -33.18 -23.46 32.64
N SER A 41 -32.19 -24.33 32.86
CA SER A 41 -31.32 -24.24 34.05
C SER A 41 -30.32 -23.08 33.97
N ILE A 42 -29.97 -22.64 32.75
CA ILE A 42 -29.04 -21.53 32.51
C ILE A 42 -29.74 -20.18 32.77
N SER A 43 -31.03 -20.06 32.44
CA SER A 43 -31.82 -18.86 32.72
C SER A 43 -31.94 -18.56 34.22
N GLN A 44 -32.12 -19.59 35.05
CA GLN A 44 -32.23 -19.44 36.51
C GLN A 44 -30.92 -19.03 37.18
N GLN A 45 -29.76 -19.46 36.66
CA GLN A 45 -28.46 -19.06 37.21
C GLN A 45 -28.09 -17.61 36.87
N VAL A 46 -28.57 -17.08 35.74
CA VAL A 46 -28.31 -15.70 35.33
C VAL A 46 -29.17 -14.70 36.12
N GLU A 47 -30.41 -15.05 36.49
CA GLU A 47 -31.26 -14.20 37.34
C GLU A 47 -30.77 -14.13 38.80
N SER A 48 -30.11 -15.20 39.29
CA SER A 48 -29.50 -15.26 40.63
C SER A 48 -28.31 -14.31 40.82
N LEU A 49 -27.61 -13.92 39.75
CA LEU A 49 -26.41 -13.07 39.82
C LEU A 49 -26.74 -11.57 39.73
N ALA A 50 -27.96 -11.20 39.31
CA ALA A 50 -28.37 -9.81 39.13
C ALA A 50 -28.96 -9.14 40.39
N SER A 51 -29.13 -9.89 41.49
CA SER A 51 -29.86 -9.44 42.70
C SER A 51 -28.98 -9.04 43.88
N HIS A 52 -27.66 -9.20 43.81
CA HIS A 52 -26.73 -8.78 44.88
C HIS A 52 -25.78 -7.68 44.40
N GLU A 53 -26.15 -6.42 44.63
CA GLU A 53 -25.23 -5.31 44.96
C GLU A 53 -25.99 -3.99 45.20
N ARG A 54 -26.15 -3.62 46.47
CA ARG A 54 -26.36 -2.24 46.93
C ARG A 54 -25.60 -2.06 48.24
N PRO A 55 -24.77 -1.02 48.38
CA PRO A 55 -24.53 -0.42 49.67
C PRO A 55 -25.15 0.98 49.76
N ALA A 56 -25.69 1.25 50.95
CA ALA A 56 -26.23 2.53 51.39
C ALA A 56 -25.12 3.47 51.87
N THR A 57 -25.27 4.77 51.59
CA THR A 57 -24.78 5.96 52.31
C THR A 57 -25.11 7.16 51.41
N GLY A 58 -25.78 8.24 51.78
CA GLY A 58 -26.03 8.83 53.09
C GLY A 58 -25.23 10.12 53.25
N LEU A 59 -25.55 11.20 52.51
CA LEU A 59 -25.10 12.57 52.82
C LEU A 59 -26.01 13.62 52.14
N PHE A 60 -26.37 14.63 52.92
CA PHE A 60 -27.47 15.58 52.73
C PHE A 60 -26.91 17.02 52.54
N ILE A 61 -27.60 17.82 51.70
CA ILE A 61 -27.87 19.30 51.78
C ILE A 61 -26.77 20.27 51.25
N PRO A 62 -27.09 21.48 50.70
CA PRO A 62 -28.40 22.12 50.45
C PRO A 62 -28.69 22.56 49.00
N VAL A 63 -29.99 22.68 48.75
CA VAL A 63 -30.64 23.47 47.70
C VAL A 63 -30.68 24.95 48.12
N SER A 64 -30.45 25.88 47.19
CA SER A 64 -30.91 27.27 47.31
C SER A 64 -31.70 27.67 46.07
N HIS A 65 -32.80 28.38 46.32
CA HIS A 65 -33.79 28.85 45.36
C HIS A 65 -33.34 30.10 44.58
N GLY A 66 -33.86 30.24 43.35
CA GLY A 66 -34.15 31.56 42.78
C GLY A 66 -34.23 31.63 41.26
N GLY A 67 -35.41 31.95 40.73
CA GLY A 67 -35.54 32.80 39.53
C GLY A 67 -35.98 32.15 38.22
N SER A 68 -37.28 32.21 37.95
CA SER A 68 -37.95 32.01 36.65
C SER A 68 -37.64 33.14 35.66
N VAL A 69 -37.29 32.82 34.38
CA VAL A 69 -37.75 33.52 33.16
C VAL A 69 -37.65 32.57 31.93
N PHE A 70 -38.64 32.69 31.04
CA PHE A 70 -39.00 31.89 29.86
C PHE A 70 -37.95 31.74 28.73
N ILE A 71 -37.82 30.49 28.27
CA ILE A 71 -37.80 29.93 26.88
C ILE A 71 -37.27 30.81 25.72
N SER A 72 -36.12 30.38 25.16
CA SER A 72 -35.97 30.18 23.71
C SER A 72 -34.91 29.10 23.45
N SER A 73 -35.33 28.02 22.82
CA SER A 73 -34.61 26.78 22.62
C SER A 73 -33.60 26.86 21.47
N HIS A 74 -32.32 26.70 21.80
CA HIS A 74 -31.30 26.22 20.87
C HIS A 74 -30.57 25.05 21.56
N ILE A 75 -30.86 23.82 21.12
CA ILE A 75 -30.19 22.62 21.62
C ILE A 75 -28.82 22.55 20.94
N ASP A 76 -27.77 22.71 21.74
CA ASP A 76 -26.37 22.49 21.36
C ASP A 76 -26.00 21.03 21.68
N GLU A 77 -25.72 20.25 20.64
CA GLU A 77 -25.55 18.80 20.66
C GLU A 77 -24.10 18.42 21.04
N SER A 78 -23.48 19.14 21.99
CA SER A 78 -22.06 18.98 22.34
C SER A 78 -21.81 18.49 23.78
N GLN A 79 -22.80 17.91 24.47
CA GLN A 79 -22.65 17.43 25.86
C GLN A 79 -22.92 15.93 26.10
N TYR A 80 -22.96 15.08 25.07
CA TYR A 80 -22.98 13.62 25.28
C TYR A 80 -21.59 12.98 25.41
N GLY A 81 -20.52 13.78 25.42
CA GLY A 81 -19.14 13.32 25.49
C GLY A 81 -18.49 13.46 26.87
N ARG A 82 -19.16 13.08 27.97
CA ARG A 82 -18.48 13.07 29.29
C ARG A 82 -19.14 12.23 30.40
N VAL A 83 -19.63 11.02 30.13
CA VAL A 83 -20.03 10.06 31.19
C VAL A 83 -19.68 8.62 30.79
N TRP A 84 -18.42 8.32 30.49
CA TRP A 84 -17.89 6.93 30.45
C TRP A 84 -16.37 6.94 30.75
N GLY A 85 -15.93 7.81 31.65
CA GLY A 85 -14.57 7.80 32.17
C GLY A 85 -14.54 7.08 33.50
N GLY A 86 -14.01 5.85 33.53
CA GLY A 86 -13.62 5.18 34.77
C GLY A 86 -14.50 4.02 35.21
N HIS A 87 -14.59 2.96 34.42
CA HIS A 87 -14.73 1.61 34.99
C HIS A 87 -13.79 0.68 34.24
N ASP A 88 -12.92 0.04 35.02
CA ASP A 88 -11.81 -0.79 34.59
C ASP A 88 -12.36 -2.14 34.10
N LEU A 89 -12.64 -2.26 32.80
CA LEU A 89 -13.13 -3.51 32.18
C LEU A 89 -12.14 -4.69 32.32
N HIS A 90 -10.90 -4.40 32.69
CA HIS A 90 -9.85 -5.40 32.87
C HIS A 90 -9.97 -6.13 34.23
N SER A 91 -10.51 -5.50 35.28
CA SER A 91 -10.67 -6.14 36.59
C SER A 91 -11.84 -7.12 36.59
N SER A 92 -12.99 -6.72 36.03
CA SER A 92 -14.17 -7.61 35.95
C SER A 92 -13.93 -8.86 35.09
N PHE A 93 -13.04 -8.79 34.10
CA PHE A 93 -12.66 -9.96 33.29
C PHE A 93 -11.65 -10.87 33.99
N SER A 94 -10.72 -10.28 34.75
CA SER A 94 -9.75 -11.04 35.55
C SER A 94 -10.41 -11.76 36.74
N ASP A 95 -11.41 -11.14 37.36
CA ASP A 95 -12.16 -11.74 38.46
C ASP A 95 -13.09 -12.86 37.97
N LEU A 96 -13.64 -12.74 36.76
CA LEU A 96 -14.39 -13.80 36.09
C LEU A 96 -13.49 -15.02 35.78
N LEU A 97 -12.27 -14.79 35.29
CA LEU A 97 -11.30 -15.87 35.03
C LEU A 97 -10.84 -16.55 36.32
N LYS A 98 -10.60 -15.77 37.39
CA LYS A 98 -10.26 -16.32 38.72
C LYS A 98 -11.40 -17.13 39.33
N ALA A 99 -12.65 -16.74 39.10
CA ALA A 99 -13.81 -17.49 39.56
C ALA A 99 -14.01 -18.80 38.77
N MET A 100 -13.52 -18.88 37.53
CA MET A 100 -13.60 -20.08 36.69
C MET A 100 -12.45 -21.08 36.90
N GLU A 101 -11.31 -20.66 37.45
CA GLU A 101 -10.17 -21.54 37.77
C GLU A 101 -10.33 -22.30 39.12
N GLY A 102 -11.39 -22.02 39.87
CA GLY A 102 -11.67 -22.63 41.17
C GLY A 102 -12.67 -23.78 41.13
N SER A 103 -12.44 -24.83 40.33
CA SER A 103 -13.15 -26.11 40.53
C SER A 103 -12.27 -27.32 40.26
N ASN A 104 -12.10 -28.11 41.31
CA ASN A 104 -11.35 -29.37 41.41
C ASN A 104 -11.45 -30.28 40.18
N HIS A 105 -10.29 -30.70 39.67
CA HIS A 105 -10.15 -31.92 38.89
C HIS A 105 -8.95 -32.74 39.42
N ASP A 106 -9.18 -33.40 40.55
CA ASP A 106 -8.55 -34.69 40.83
C ASP A 106 -9.27 -35.76 40.01
N GLY A 107 -8.51 -36.49 39.21
CA GLY A 107 -9.00 -37.63 38.44
C GLY A 107 -8.75 -37.46 36.95
N PHE A 108 -7.61 -37.95 36.47
CA PHE A 108 -7.49 -38.89 35.35
C PHE A 108 -6.00 -39.14 35.06
N SER A 109 -5.46 -40.13 35.74
CA SER A 109 -4.30 -40.89 35.28
C SER A 109 -4.78 -42.01 34.35
N GLN A 110 -3.91 -42.39 33.39
CA GLN A 110 -4.00 -43.52 32.45
C GLN A 110 -4.81 -43.26 31.17
N ALA A 111 -4.13 -43.15 30.02
CA ALA A 111 -3.93 -44.29 29.11
C ALA A 111 -3.17 -43.91 27.83
N HIS A 112 -2.32 -44.85 27.38
CA HIS A 112 -1.75 -45.03 26.03
C HIS A 112 -0.66 -44.08 25.51
N GLN A 113 0.59 -44.45 25.80
CA GLN A 113 1.72 -44.30 24.86
C GLN A 113 1.75 -45.52 23.90
N PRO A 114 2.02 -45.34 22.60
CA PRO A 114 2.46 -46.43 21.73
C PRO A 114 4.00 -46.57 21.73
N PRO A 115 4.52 -47.79 21.50
CA PRO A 115 5.89 -48.16 21.83
C PRO A 115 6.93 -47.81 20.74
N VAL A 116 8.13 -47.50 21.22
CA VAL A 116 9.39 -47.41 20.48
C VAL A 116 9.94 -48.81 20.26
N ASN A 117 10.16 -49.20 19.00
CA ASN A 117 10.84 -50.45 18.66
C ASN A 117 12.32 -50.22 18.32
N HIS A 118 13.15 -51.01 19.01
CA HIS A 118 14.58 -51.21 18.84
C HIS A 118 14.94 -51.80 17.47
N TRP A 119 16.08 -51.36 16.93
CA TRP A 119 16.88 -52.15 15.99
C TRP A 119 18.30 -52.28 16.55
N HIS A 120 18.73 -53.53 16.74
CA HIS A 120 20.07 -53.91 17.14
C HIS A 120 21.04 -53.91 15.96
N HIS A 121 22.30 -53.66 16.31
CA HIS A 121 23.52 -53.67 15.49
C HIS A 121 23.78 -54.98 14.72
N THR A 122 24.49 -54.87 13.60
CA THR A 122 25.75 -55.61 13.31
C THR A 122 26.46 -55.00 12.08
N PRO A 123 27.79 -55.20 11.91
CA PRO A 123 28.70 -54.21 11.32
C PRO A 123 29.30 -54.65 9.96
N VAL A 124 30.24 -53.82 9.45
CA VAL A 124 31.41 -54.11 8.58
C VAL A 124 31.52 -53.16 7.36
N SER A 125 32.46 -52.22 7.50
CA SER A 125 33.58 -51.88 6.60
C SER A 125 33.35 -51.62 5.10
N SER A 126 33.64 -50.39 4.65
CA SER A 126 34.88 -50.08 3.89
C SER A 126 34.93 -48.60 3.45
N LEU A 127 36.01 -47.93 3.88
CA LEU A 127 36.49 -46.63 3.42
C LEU A 127 37.30 -46.79 2.11
N PRO A 128 37.49 -45.70 1.35
CA PRO A 128 38.84 -45.14 1.17
C PRO A 128 38.83 -43.62 1.45
N SER A 129 39.67 -43.14 2.37
CA SER A 129 41.08 -42.75 2.20
C SER A 129 41.27 -41.29 1.74
N HIS A 130 41.63 -40.47 2.74
CA HIS A 130 42.43 -39.24 2.76
C HIS A 130 42.78 -38.49 1.46
N GLY A 131 42.37 -37.22 1.44
CA GLY A 131 43.07 -36.12 0.79
C GLY A 131 43.35 -35.00 1.79
N VAL A 132 44.60 -34.91 2.24
CA VAL A 132 45.15 -33.90 3.15
C VAL A 132 45.30 -32.57 2.42
N PHE A 133 44.70 -31.49 2.91
CA PHE A 133 45.23 -30.14 2.68
C PHE A 133 45.27 -29.34 3.98
N LYS A 134 46.51 -28.96 4.30
CA LYS A 134 46.95 -28.26 5.50
C LYS A 134 46.35 -26.87 5.58
N SER A 135 45.91 -26.50 6.77
CA SER A 135 45.69 -25.10 7.13
C SER A 135 47.02 -24.37 7.23
N THR A 136 47.09 -23.20 6.60
CA THR A 136 48.10 -22.19 6.92
C THR A 136 47.41 -20.85 7.11
N ASN A 137 47.47 -20.39 8.35
CA ASN A 137 47.31 -19.00 8.77
C ASN A 137 48.09 -18.03 7.86
N TRP A 138 47.42 -16.98 7.39
CA TRP A 138 48.05 -15.71 7.06
C TRP A 138 47.18 -14.55 7.55
N ASN A 139 47.59 -13.99 8.68
CA ASN A 139 47.31 -12.62 9.06
C ASN A 139 48.20 -11.72 8.20
N THR A 140 47.65 -10.90 7.29
CA THR A 140 48.37 -9.72 6.79
C THR A 140 47.41 -8.62 6.31
N LYS A 141 47.42 -7.54 7.10
CA LYS A 141 47.24 -6.11 6.76
C LYS A 141 46.21 -5.70 5.69
N VAL A 142 45.20 -5.00 6.21
CA VAL A 142 44.46 -3.89 5.63
C VAL A 142 45.26 -3.13 4.56
N GLY A 143 44.83 -3.28 3.31
CA GLY A 143 45.20 -2.44 2.18
C GLY A 143 43.94 -2.11 1.39
N SER A 144 43.45 -0.88 1.54
CA SER A 144 42.33 -0.33 0.78
C SER A 144 42.74 -0.17 -0.68
N HIS A 145 42.40 -1.15 -1.52
CA HIS A 145 42.35 -0.98 -2.96
C HIS A 145 40.91 -1.14 -3.40
N HIS A 146 40.25 0.00 -3.66
CA HIS A 146 39.05 0.03 -4.45
C HIS A 146 39.36 -0.55 -5.83
N ALA A 147 38.96 -1.80 -6.05
CA ALA A 147 38.89 -2.35 -7.40
C ALA A 147 37.92 -1.48 -8.21
N PRO A 148 38.30 -1.07 -9.45
CA PRO A 148 37.39 -0.33 -10.30
C PRO A 148 36.18 -1.21 -10.59
N PHE A 149 34.99 -0.70 -10.28
CA PHE A 149 33.72 -1.28 -10.68
C PHE A 149 33.78 -1.51 -12.20
N LYS A 150 33.87 -2.78 -12.62
CA LYS A 150 33.60 -3.14 -14.02
C LYS A 150 32.14 -2.79 -14.27
N GLU A 151 31.91 -1.68 -14.96
CA GLU A 151 30.61 -1.32 -15.51
C GLU A 151 30.25 -2.40 -16.53
N ILE A 152 29.56 -3.45 -16.07
CA ILE A 152 29.03 -4.50 -16.93
C ILE A 152 28.08 -3.79 -17.88
N ASN A 153 28.44 -3.74 -19.17
CA ASN A 153 27.66 -3.07 -20.21
C ASN A 153 26.21 -3.61 -20.17
N PRO A 154 25.24 -2.85 -19.64
CA PRO A 154 23.87 -3.35 -19.42
C PRO A 154 23.19 -3.73 -20.73
N ARG A 155 23.73 -3.24 -21.85
CA ARG A 155 23.21 -3.35 -23.19
C ARG A 155 23.24 -4.78 -23.74
N GLU A 156 24.26 -5.59 -23.43
CA GLU A 156 24.36 -6.97 -23.97
C GLU A 156 23.41 -7.95 -23.27
N LYS A 157 23.11 -7.74 -21.98
CA LYS A 157 22.25 -8.66 -21.21
C LYS A 157 20.76 -8.39 -21.39
N LEU A 158 20.36 -7.16 -21.72
CA LEU A 158 18.95 -6.77 -21.87
C LEU A 158 18.40 -6.81 -23.31
N THR A 159 19.24 -6.71 -24.34
CA THR A 159 18.76 -6.58 -25.73
C THR A 159 18.28 -7.88 -26.36
N ASN A 160 18.74 -9.04 -25.87
CA ASN A 160 18.43 -10.36 -26.46
C ASN A 160 17.23 -11.09 -25.83
N LYS A 161 16.44 -10.46 -24.94
CA LYS A 161 15.34 -11.14 -24.19
C LYS A 161 13.96 -10.48 -24.30
N LEU A 162 13.76 -9.59 -25.27
CA LEU A 162 12.48 -8.90 -25.48
C LEU A 162 11.41 -9.75 -26.19
N ASP A 163 11.60 -11.06 -26.33
CA ASP A 163 10.73 -11.93 -27.14
C ASP A 163 9.30 -12.09 -26.60
N ILE A 164 9.03 -11.71 -25.35
CA ILE A 164 7.69 -11.78 -24.78
C ILE A 164 7.33 -10.42 -24.15
N PRO A 165 6.65 -9.53 -24.90
CA PRO A 165 6.22 -8.25 -24.36
C PRO A 165 5.32 -8.45 -23.15
N PHE A 166 5.39 -7.54 -22.19
CA PHE A 166 4.35 -7.43 -21.17
C PHE A 166 3.11 -6.83 -21.85
N ASP A 167 2.06 -7.63 -21.93
CA ASP A 167 0.81 -7.28 -22.58
C ASP A 167 -0.34 -7.50 -21.60
N VAL A 168 -0.81 -6.40 -21.04
CA VAL A 168 -2.09 -6.39 -20.37
C VAL A 168 -3.11 -6.30 -21.49
N SER A 169 -3.79 -7.41 -21.77
CA SER A 169 -4.76 -7.48 -22.86
C SER A 169 -5.63 -6.23 -22.93
N ASN A 170 -6.01 -5.84 -24.14
CA ASN A 170 -6.94 -4.73 -24.39
C ASN A 170 -8.26 -4.84 -23.61
N ASP A 171 -8.52 -5.98 -22.97
CA ASP A 171 -9.65 -6.23 -22.09
C ASP A 171 -9.63 -5.36 -20.81
N ILE A 172 -8.47 -4.83 -20.39
CA ILE A 172 -8.40 -3.88 -19.27
C ILE A 172 -8.57 -2.46 -19.78
N THR A 173 -9.78 -1.92 -19.57
CA THR A 173 -10.12 -0.51 -19.82
C THR A 173 -9.26 0.45 -18.99
N ASP A 174 -9.29 1.75 -19.31
CA ASP A 174 -8.46 2.75 -18.62
C ASP A 174 -8.90 3.01 -17.16
N LYS A 175 -10.16 2.70 -16.82
CA LYS A 175 -10.76 2.93 -15.50
C LYS A 175 -9.93 2.29 -14.35
N PRO A 176 -9.57 0.98 -14.41
CA PRO A 176 -8.61 0.37 -13.48
C PRO A 176 -7.32 1.16 -13.26
N PHE A 177 -6.72 1.70 -14.31
CA PHE A 177 -5.48 2.48 -14.19
C PHE A 177 -5.72 3.84 -13.54
N GLY A 178 -6.88 4.46 -13.78
CA GLY A 178 -7.31 5.63 -13.00
C GLY A 178 -7.43 5.31 -11.51
N TRP A 179 -7.84 4.10 -11.14
CA TRP A 179 -7.89 3.71 -9.72
C TRP A 179 -6.53 3.52 -9.11
N ILE A 180 -5.62 2.89 -9.86
CA ILE A 180 -4.22 2.74 -9.49
C ILE A 180 -3.58 4.13 -9.33
N ASN A 181 -3.94 5.11 -10.17
CA ASN A 181 -3.44 6.48 -10.05
C ASN A 181 -3.71 7.08 -8.65
N THR A 182 -4.88 6.81 -8.06
CA THR A 182 -5.24 7.26 -6.70
C THR A 182 -4.67 6.39 -5.56
N LEU A 183 -3.78 5.44 -5.86
CA LEU A 183 -3.19 4.57 -4.85
C LEU A 183 -2.19 5.34 -3.98
N ASN A 184 -2.50 5.41 -2.69
CA ASN A 184 -1.68 6.04 -1.64
C ASN A 184 -1.29 4.98 -0.60
N PHE A 185 -0.71 3.88 -1.06
CA PHE A 185 -0.07 2.89 -0.22
C PHE A 185 1.41 3.27 -0.03
N PRO A 186 1.98 3.22 1.18
CA PRO A 186 1.38 2.72 2.42
C PRO A 186 0.50 3.74 3.18
N SER A 187 0.76 5.05 3.05
CA SER A 187 -0.13 6.14 3.47
C SER A 187 0.26 7.44 2.74
N ASN A 188 -0.58 8.48 2.75
CA ASN A 188 -0.25 9.76 2.10
C ASN A 188 1.05 10.36 2.67
N GLN A 189 1.22 10.33 3.99
CA GLN A 189 2.40 10.90 4.65
C GLN A 189 3.66 10.10 4.31
N LYS A 190 3.59 8.76 4.38
CA LYS A 190 4.69 7.88 4.00
C LYS A 190 5.05 8.04 2.52
N MET A 191 4.06 8.19 1.64
CA MET A 191 4.28 8.49 0.23
C MET A 191 4.96 9.84 0.00
N GLY A 192 4.61 10.86 0.78
CA GLY A 192 5.31 12.14 0.74
C GLY A 192 6.78 12.02 1.14
N ALA A 193 7.10 11.21 2.15
CA ALA A 193 8.49 10.92 2.54
C ALA A 193 9.24 10.10 1.48
N LEU A 194 8.60 9.05 0.97
CA LEU A 194 9.15 8.15 -0.05
C LEU A 194 9.39 8.84 -1.40
N GLY A 195 8.52 9.80 -1.77
CA GLY A 195 8.71 10.61 -2.97
C GLY A 195 9.87 11.60 -2.86
N ARG A 196 10.34 11.91 -1.65
CA ARG A 196 11.56 12.71 -1.43
C ARG A 196 12.83 11.87 -1.37
N ASP A 197 12.70 10.57 -1.12
CA ASP A 197 13.82 9.66 -1.09
C ASP A 197 14.29 9.36 -2.53
N ASP A 198 15.53 9.70 -2.83
CA ASP A 198 16.07 9.59 -4.17
C ASP A 198 16.64 8.19 -4.41
N TRP A 199 15.90 7.35 -5.13
CA TRP A 199 16.33 6.02 -5.54
C TRP A 199 17.15 6.07 -6.84
N GLY A 200 17.95 7.13 -7.01
CA GLY A 200 18.72 7.43 -8.22
C GLY A 200 17.90 8.03 -9.36
N LEU A 201 16.72 8.59 -9.06
CA LEU A 201 15.87 9.29 -10.02
C LEU A 201 16.59 10.52 -10.56
N THR A 202 17.07 11.40 -9.66
CA THR A 202 17.63 12.69 -10.08
C THR A 202 18.98 12.56 -10.78
N SER A 203 19.72 11.49 -10.48
CA SER A 203 21.00 11.18 -11.12
C SER A 203 20.87 10.40 -12.44
N SER A 204 19.70 9.81 -12.71
CA SER A 204 19.46 8.98 -13.90
C SER A 204 19.58 9.77 -15.21
N SER A 205 20.01 9.08 -16.27
CA SER A 205 20.11 9.66 -17.62
C SER A 205 18.75 10.08 -18.18
N VAL A 206 17.69 9.29 -17.90
CA VAL A 206 16.32 9.60 -18.37
C VAL A 206 15.76 10.85 -17.70
N TRP A 207 16.09 11.11 -16.43
CA TRP A 207 15.73 12.36 -15.75
C TRP A 207 16.45 13.56 -16.34
N LYS A 208 17.75 13.44 -16.61
CA LYS A 208 18.53 14.50 -17.28
C LYS A 208 17.93 14.85 -18.63
N ILE A 209 17.52 13.84 -19.42
CA ILE A 209 16.84 14.04 -20.71
C ILE A 209 15.53 14.79 -20.54
N ALA A 210 14.69 14.42 -19.58
CA ALA A 210 13.44 15.13 -19.31
C ALA A 210 13.61 16.59 -18.85
N LYS A 211 14.85 17.02 -18.58
CA LYS A 211 15.24 18.38 -18.21
C LYS A 211 16.05 19.12 -19.29
N MET A 212 16.33 18.47 -20.42
CA MET A 212 17.00 19.09 -21.57
C MET A 212 16.08 20.10 -22.27
N GLU A 213 16.63 20.80 -23.25
CA GLU A 213 15.86 21.55 -24.24
C GLU A 213 15.50 20.64 -25.42
N LEU A 214 14.36 20.88 -26.08
CA LEU A 214 13.89 20.05 -27.19
C LEU A 214 14.86 20.02 -28.38
N ASN A 215 15.60 21.12 -28.60
CA ASN A 215 16.58 21.25 -29.67
C ASN A 215 17.93 20.58 -29.37
N ASP A 216 18.07 19.90 -28.23
CA ASP A 216 19.34 19.27 -27.86
C ASP A 216 19.69 18.13 -28.84
N PRO A 217 20.86 18.15 -29.50
CA PRO A 217 21.26 17.09 -30.43
C PRO A 217 21.35 15.71 -29.76
N ALA A 218 21.59 15.65 -28.45
CA ALA A 218 21.63 14.42 -27.65
C ALA A 218 20.23 13.85 -27.32
N LEU A 219 19.15 14.50 -27.75
CA LEU A 219 17.79 14.05 -27.51
C LEU A 219 17.56 12.67 -28.17
N PRO A 220 17.01 11.68 -27.44
CA PRO A 220 16.65 10.38 -27.98
C PRO A 220 15.73 10.46 -29.18
N SER A 221 15.94 9.56 -30.14
CA SER A 221 15.16 9.48 -31.38
C SER A 221 13.64 9.41 -31.19
N LEU A 222 13.14 8.73 -30.15
CA LEU A 222 11.69 8.65 -29.91
C LEU A 222 11.09 10.00 -29.50
N LEU A 223 11.85 10.81 -28.75
CA LEU A 223 11.42 12.15 -28.35
C LEU A 223 11.47 13.12 -29.53
N LYS A 224 12.50 13.03 -30.38
CA LYS A 224 12.56 13.78 -31.65
C LYS A 224 11.36 13.46 -32.54
N LYS A 225 10.91 12.20 -32.58
CA LYS A 225 9.68 11.80 -33.30
C LYS A 225 8.40 12.35 -32.68
N ALA A 226 8.39 12.60 -31.37
CA ALA A 226 7.24 13.16 -30.66
C ALA A 226 7.14 14.69 -30.80
N ASP A 227 8.25 15.37 -31.10
CA ASP A 227 8.36 16.83 -31.20
C ASP A 227 7.80 17.43 -32.49
N ASN A 228 7.50 16.60 -33.50
CA ASN A 228 7.03 17.07 -34.81
C ASN A 228 5.57 17.60 -34.82
N ASP A 229 4.86 17.55 -33.69
CA ASP A 229 3.49 18.06 -33.56
C ASP A 229 3.49 19.43 -32.84
N ASP A 230 2.98 20.46 -33.54
CA ASP A 230 3.05 21.91 -33.25
C ASP A 230 2.55 22.41 -31.87
N ASN A 231 2.23 21.56 -30.90
CA ASN A 231 1.50 22.00 -29.69
C ASN A 231 1.91 21.37 -28.36
N GLN A 232 3.01 20.61 -28.27
CA GLN A 232 3.29 19.89 -27.01
C GLN A 232 4.76 19.79 -26.65
N ASN A 233 5.01 19.70 -25.34
CA ASN A 233 6.34 19.46 -24.81
C ASN A 233 6.48 17.99 -24.40
N PRO A 234 7.01 17.11 -25.28
CA PRO A 234 7.19 15.69 -24.97
C PRO A 234 8.11 15.46 -23.75
N LEU A 235 8.95 16.44 -23.37
CA LEU A 235 9.76 16.37 -22.16
C LEU A 235 8.92 16.55 -20.89
N THR A 236 7.86 17.37 -20.93
CA THR A 236 6.90 17.49 -19.82
C THR A 236 6.16 16.17 -19.60
N ASN A 237 5.70 15.53 -20.69
CA ASN A 237 5.04 14.23 -20.64
C ASN A 237 6.00 13.14 -20.13
N LEU A 238 7.25 13.13 -20.62
CA LEU A 238 8.29 12.23 -20.13
C LEU A 238 8.54 12.43 -18.62
N LEU A 239 8.64 13.68 -18.16
CA LEU A 239 8.85 13.99 -16.74
C LEU A 239 7.68 13.50 -15.88
N ALA A 240 6.44 13.67 -16.34
CA ALA A 240 5.26 13.16 -15.65
C ALA A 240 5.29 11.62 -15.59
N LEU A 241 5.64 10.96 -16.69
CA LEU A 241 5.74 9.50 -16.78
C LEU A 241 6.82 8.94 -15.84
N ILE A 242 8.02 9.54 -15.84
CA ILE A 242 9.12 9.11 -14.98
C ILE A 242 8.73 9.21 -13.49
N LYS A 243 8.03 10.27 -13.09
CA LYS A 243 7.53 10.43 -11.71
C LYS A 243 6.48 9.38 -11.35
N GLU A 244 5.58 9.07 -12.28
CA GLU A 244 4.59 8.02 -12.06
C GLU A 244 5.26 6.64 -11.96
N ILE A 245 6.23 6.34 -12.82
CA ILE A 245 7.07 5.13 -12.72
C ILE A 245 7.78 5.07 -11.37
N ASP A 246 8.37 6.18 -10.92
CA ASP A 246 9.10 6.24 -9.65
C ASP A 246 8.20 5.81 -8.48
N ILE A 247 7.04 6.44 -8.38
CA ILE A 247 6.05 6.18 -7.34
C ILE A 247 5.54 4.73 -7.40
N ARG A 248 5.14 4.24 -8.57
CA ARG A 248 4.54 2.90 -8.70
C ARG A 248 5.56 1.79 -8.49
N ASN A 249 6.81 1.98 -8.91
CA ASN A 249 7.87 1.01 -8.67
C ASN A 249 8.23 0.94 -7.17
N LYS A 250 8.34 2.10 -6.50
CA LYS A 250 8.54 2.15 -5.05
C LYS A 250 7.39 1.48 -4.28
N GLN A 251 6.14 1.69 -4.71
CA GLN A 251 4.97 1.01 -4.12
C GLN A 251 5.02 -0.51 -4.30
N PHE A 252 5.41 -0.98 -5.49
CA PHE A 252 5.58 -2.40 -5.76
C PHE A 252 6.63 -3.01 -4.82
N LEU A 253 7.82 -2.43 -4.77
CA LEU A 253 8.93 -2.92 -3.95
C LEU A 253 8.59 -2.90 -2.45
N LEU A 254 7.97 -1.81 -1.96
CA LEU A 254 7.53 -1.70 -0.56
C LEU A 254 6.48 -2.73 -0.16
N ALA A 255 5.66 -3.24 -1.08
CA ALA A 255 4.64 -4.23 -0.74
C ALA A 255 5.25 -5.55 -0.24
N PHE A 256 6.52 -5.81 -0.57
CA PHE A 256 7.29 -7.00 -0.18
C PHE A 256 8.38 -6.69 0.86
N SER A 257 8.38 -5.49 1.44
CA SER A 257 9.33 -5.11 2.49
C SER A 257 8.56 -4.79 3.77
N PRO A 258 8.75 -5.55 4.86
CA PRO A 258 8.03 -5.34 6.10
C PRO A 258 8.66 -4.14 6.83
N SER A 259 8.03 -2.97 6.75
CA SER A 259 8.48 -1.82 7.55
C SER A 259 8.34 -2.15 9.04
N ALA A 260 9.47 -2.17 9.77
CA ALA A 260 9.58 -2.71 11.12
C ALA A 260 8.76 -1.94 12.18
N SER A 261 8.71 -0.60 12.14
CA SER A 261 7.80 0.16 12.99
C SER A 261 6.50 0.48 12.24
N GLY A 262 5.38 0.16 12.88
CA GLY A 262 4.08 0.69 12.48
C GLY A 262 4.00 2.22 12.62
N ASP A 263 5.02 2.87 13.18
CA ASP A 263 5.09 4.30 13.42
C ASP A 263 5.43 5.06 12.13
N GLU A 264 4.64 6.09 11.84
CA GLU A 264 4.87 6.94 10.66
C GLU A 264 6.11 7.81 10.80
N LYS A 265 6.53 8.14 12.03
CA LYS A 265 7.68 9.00 12.32
C LYS A 265 9.00 8.34 11.93
N TYR A 266 9.14 7.03 12.15
CA TYR A 266 10.37 6.27 11.91
C TYR A 266 10.36 5.52 10.59
N PHE A 267 9.30 5.66 9.78
CA PHE A 267 9.13 4.91 8.53
C PHE A 267 10.37 4.91 7.62
N MET A 268 10.94 6.09 7.31
CA MET A 268 12.12 6.15 6.44
C MET A 268 13.38 5.59 7.13
N ALA A 269 13.54 5.83 8.43
CA ALA A 269 14.68 5.31 9.18
C ALA A 269 14.68 3.77 9.23
N ASP A 270 13.50 3.17 9.34
CA ASP A 270 13.33 1.71 9.30
C ASP A 270 13.51 1.17 7.89
N LEU A 271 12.96 1.87 6.88
CA LEU A 271 13.09 1.47 5.49
C LEU A 271 14.56 1.45 5.06
N ILE A 272 15.35 2.47 5.43
CA ILE A 272 16.79 2.54 5.14
C ILE A 272 17.56 1.41 5.84
N LYS A 273 17.09 0.96 7.01
CA LYS A 273 17.68 -0.17 7.74
C LYS A 273 17.21 -1.53 7.23
N ASP A 274 16.22 -1.59 6.35
CA ASP A 274 15.76 -2.84 5.76
C ASP A 274 16.88 -3.45 4.91
N ARG A 275 17.13 -4.75 5.09
CA ARG A 275 18.17 -5.48 4.35
C ARG A 275 18.03 -5.41 2.83
N ASN A 276 16.82 -5.17 2.33
CA ASN A 276 16.51 -5.06 0.91
C ASN A 276 16.60 -3.64 0.37
N TYR A 277 16.87 -2.62 1.19
CA TYR A 277 16.82 -1.22 0.77
C TYR A 277 17.76 -0.91 -0.41
N GLU A 278 19.01 -1.34 -0.33
CA GLU A 278 19.95 -1.14 -1.43
C GLU A 278 19.56 -1.96 -2.67
N ASN A 279 19.04 -3.17 -2.51
CA ASN A 279 18.50 -3.96 -3.62
C ASN A 279 17.30 -3.27 -4.30
N MET A 280 16.42 -2.62 -3.52
CA MET A 280 15.29 -1.85 -4.05
C MET A 280 15.78 -0.66 -4.89
N LYS A 281 16.78 0.07 -4.39
CA LYS A 281 17.39 1.20 -5.11
C LYS A 281 18.10 0.75 -6.38
N ASP A 282 18.89 -0.31 -6.32
CA ASP A 282 19.59 -0.86 -7.48
C ASP A 282 18.61 -1.30 -8.58
N VAL A 283 17.58 -2.09 -8.22
CA VAL A 283 16.53 -2.51 -9.17
C VAL A 283 15.82 -1.31 -9.77
N HIS A 284 15.55 -0.27 -8.98
CA HIS A 284 14.95 0.97 -9.47
C HIS A 284 15.84 1.72 -10.46
N GLN A 285 17.14 1.86 -10.18
CA GLN A 285 18.08 2.50 -11.10
C GLN A 285 18.18 1.75 -12.42
N ARG A 286 18.17 0.41 -12.38
CA ARG A 286 18.15 -0.44 -13.58
C ARG A 286 16.87 -0.29 -14.39
N LEU A 287 15.71 -0.12 -13.75
CA LEU A 287 14.46 0.23 -14.44
C LEU A 287 14.58 1.55 -15.19
N LEU A 288 15.16 2.58 -14.57
CA LEU A 288 15.35 3.89 -15.22
C LEU A 288 16.36 3.80 -16.38
N ALA A 289 17.43 3.03 -16.21
CA ALA A 289 18.40 2.75 -17.28
C ALA A 289 17.75 1.97 -18.44
N TRP A 290 16.89 0.99 -18.15
CA TRP A 290 16.12 0.28 -19.16
C TRP A 290 15.17 1.22 -19.91
N LEU A 291 14.45 2.10 -19.20
CA LEU A 291 13.55 3.08 -19.82
C LEU A 291 14.31 4.02 -20.76
N ARG A 292 15.51 4.45 -20.38
CA ARG A 292 16.40 5.24 -21.24
C ARG A 292 16.67 4.53 -22.56
N LEU A 293 16.91 3.22 -22.55
CA LEU A 293 17.14 2.43 -23.77
C LEU A 293 15.88 2.36 -24.65
N GLN A 294 14.68 2.35 -24.05
CA GLN A 294 13.42 2.34 -24.82
C GLN A 294 13.18 3.64 -25.60
N LEU A 295 13.73 4.77 -25.12
CA LEU A 295 13.67 6.07 -25.82
C LEU A 295 14.61 6.15 -27.04
N ASP A 296 15.64 5.30 -27.09
CA ASP A 296 16.46 5.14 -28.29
C ASP A 296 15.81 4.09 -29.19
N THR A 297 15.19 4.52 -30.29
CA THR A 297 14.77 3.59 -31.34
C THR A 297 16.01 2.88 -31.87
N THR A 298 16.10 1.57 -31.61
CA THR A 298 17.20 0.73 -32.06
C THR A 298 17.14 0.59 -33.58
N SER A 299 17.66 1.57 -34.32
CA SER A 299 17.92 1.45 -35.77
C SER A 299 19.06 0.46 -36.10
N GLN A 300 19.45 -0.42 -35.17
CA GLN A 300 20.56 -1.36 -35.39
C GLN A 300 20.23 -2.44 -36.44
N ALA A 301 18.96 -2.70 -36.76
CA ALA A 301 18.60 -3.62 -37.83
C ALA A 301 18.83 -3.04 -39.25
N ASN A 302 18.77 -1.72 -39.41
CA ASN A 302 18.79 -1.09 -40.74
C ASN A 302 20.19 -0.64 -41.19
N SER A 303 21.20 -0.70 -40.32
CA SER A 303 22.59 -0.41 -40.72
C SER A 303 23.28 -1.56 -41.46
N ARG A 304 22.67 -2.76 -41.50
CA ARG A 304 23.25 -3.95 -42.18
C ARG A 304 22.62 -4.28 -43.53
N ALA A 305 21.44 -3.75 -43.85
CA ALA A 305 20.79 -3.94 -45.14
C ALA A 305 20.50 -2.55 -45.71
N GLY A 306 21.26 -2.13 -46.72
CA GLY A 306 21.20 -0.80 -47.33
C GLY A 306 19.91 -0.46 -48.09
N LEU A 307 18.74 -0.86 -47.58
CA LEU A 307 17.43 -0.44 -48.07
C LEU A 307 16.83 0.57 -47.09
N GLN A 308 17.06 1.84 -47.39
CA GLN A 308 16.32 2.95 -46.78
C GLN A 308 14.88 2.90 -47.29
N ASN A 309 13.96 2.40 -46.47
CA ASN A 309 12.54 2.57 -46.72
C ASN A 309 12.01 3.66 -45.77
N PRO A 310 11.37 4.75 -46.26
CA PRO A 310 11.06 5.93 -45.43
C PRO A 310 9.98 5.73 -44.36
N ASN A 311 9.21 4.64 -44.41
CA ASN A 311 8.13 4.38 -43.44
C ASN A 311 8.65 3.59 -42.22
N HIS A 312 9.35 4.30 -41.34
CA HIS A 312 10.04 3.77 -40.14
C HIS A 312 9.15 3.60 -38.88
N GLU A 313 7.82 3.68 -38.96
CA GLU A 313 6.94 3.43 -37.80
C GLU A 313 6.74 1.93 -37.51
N ASP A 314 6.90 1.07 -38.52
CA ASP A 314 6.72 -0.37 -38.38
C ASP A 314 7.81 -1.06 -37.56
N SER A 315 8.94 -0.37 -37.30
CA SER A 315 10.05 -0.94 -36.53
C SER A 315 9.95 -0.75 -35.01
N LEU A 316 8.94 -0.03 -34.52
CA LEU A 316 8.77 0.20 -33.08
C LEU A 316 8.18 -1.04 -32.40
N THR A 317 8.72 -1.39 -31.23
CA THR A 317 8.09 -2.40 -30.38
C THR A 317 6.71 -1.91 -29.91
N ILE A 318 5.82 -2.84 -29.52
CA ILE A 318 4.48 -2.49 -28.99
C ILE A 318 4.59 -1.47 -27.84
N PHE A 319 5.52 -1.69 -26.90
CA PHE A 319 5.76 -0.75 -25.81
C PHE A 319 6.26 0.62 -26.29
N GLN A 320 7.17 0.66 -27.28
CA GLN A 320 7.65 1.92 -27.83
C GLN A 320 6.56 2.70 -28.56
N LYS A 321 5.61 2.03 -29.22
CA LYS A 321 4.43 2.67 -29.80
C LYS A 321 3.58 3.33 -28.71
N THR A 322 3.22 2.58 -27.66
CA THR A 322 2.49 3.11 -26.51
C THR A 322 3.23 4.26 -25.80
N LEU A 323 4.56 4.17 -25.70
CA LEU A 323 5.39 5.24 -25.14
C LEU A 323 5.37 6.48 -26.04
N LEU A 324 5.49 6.33 -27.35
CA LEU A 324 5.41 7.43 -28.31
C LEU A 324 4.05 8.13 -28.24
N ASP A 325 2.95 7.37 -28.20
CA ASP A 325 1.59 7.91 -28.07
C ASP A 325 1.47 8.74 -26.78
N CYS A 326 2.00 8.24 -25.66
CA CYS A 326 2.04 8.97 -24.40
C CYS A 326 2.85 10.27 -24.48
N LEU A 327 3.97 10.27 -25.21
CA LEU A 327 4.83 11.45 -25.36
C LEU A 327 4.17 12.52 -26.24
N LYS A 328 3.39 12.11 -27.25
CA LYS A 328 2.60 12.98 -28.13
C LYS A 328 1.24 13.41 -27.56
N SER A 329 0.84 12.89 -26.41
CA SER A 329 -0.50 13.14 -25.84
C SER A 329 -0.59 14.49 -25.13
N ASP A 330 -1.60 15.31 -25.49
CA ASP A 330 -1.83 16.58 -24.79
C ASP A 330 -2.50 16.31 -23.44
N LEU A 331 -1.68 16.04 -22.42
CA LEU A 331 -2.18 15.79 -21.06
C LEU A 331 -2.92 17.00 -20.47
N GLU A 332 -2.75 18.20 -21.05
CA GLU A 332 -3.46 19.42 -20.65
C GLU A 332 -4.74 19.67 -21.44
N SER A 333 -5.00 18.91 -22.51
CA SER A 333 -6.23 18.98 -23.29
C SER A 333 -7.44 18.84 -22.38
N LYS A 334 -8.53 19.55 -22.72
CA LYS A 334 -9.78 19.50 -21.94
C LYS A 334 -10.24 18.05 -21.73
N GLU A 335 -10.17 17.21 -22.77
CA GLU A 335 -10.57 15.81 -22.70
C GLU A 335 -9.72 14.99 -21.71
N LEU A 336 -8.38 15.12 -21.77
CA LEU A 336 -7.49 14.35 -20.90
C LEU A 336 -7.36 14.92 -19.49
N LYS A 337 -7.67 16.20 -19.30
CA LYS A 337 -7.60 16.91 -18.02
C LYS A 337 -8.90 16.83 -17.22
N CYS A 338 -10.05 16.75 -17.89
CA CYS A 338 -11.34 16.64 -17.23
C CYS A 338 -11.39 15.41 -16.32
N SER A 339 -11.76 15.64 -15.06
CA SER A 339 -11.94 14.58 -14.08
C SER A 339 -13.06 13.65 -14.54
N ARG A 340 -12.73 12.39 -14.82
CA ARG A 340 -13.68 11.40 -15.35
C ARG A 340 -14.22 10.48 -14.26
N TRP A 341 -13.39 10.17 -13.26
CA TRP A 341 -13.76 9.29 -12.16
C TRP A 341 -13.49 9.94 -10.81
N GLN A 342 -14.31 9.63 -9.83
CA GLN A 342 -14.18 10.08 -8.45
C GLN A 342 -14.20 8.88 -7.49
N VAL A 343 -13.23 8.84 -6.58
CA VAL A 343 -13.23 7.86 -5.49
C VAL A 343 -14.36 8.20 -4.52
N GLN A 344 -15.27 7.26 -4.30
CA GLN A 344 -16.30 7.35 -3.27
C GLN A 344 -15.63 7.51 -1.91
N LEU A 345 -16.08 8.53 -1.19
CA LEU A 345 -15.55 8.83 0.13
C LEU A 345 -15.97 7.76 1.12
N ARG A 346 -15.05 7.40 2.03
CA ARG A 346 -15.46 6.82 3.30
C ARG A 346 -16.21 7.92 4.08
N PRO A 347 -17.24 7.60 4.87
CA PRO A 347 -18.00 8.59 5.65
C PRO A 347 -17.14 9.52 6.52
N THR A 348 -15.94 9.07 6.90
CA THR A 348 -15.00 9.81 7.75
C THR A 348 -14.06 10.76 6.98
N LYS A 349 -14.17 10.88 5.66
CA LYS A 349 -13.30 11.72 4.83
C LYS A 349 -14.10 12.77 4.10
N ASN A 350 -13.58 14.00 4.10
CA ASN A 350 -14.26 15.18 3.56
C ASN A 350 -13.82 15.54 2.12
N GLN A 351 -12.83 14.85 1.54
CA GLN A 351 -12.29 15.15 0.22
C GLN A 351 -12.14 13.89 -0.62
N SER A 352 -12.86 13.86 -1.74
CA SER A 352 -12.74 12.85 -2.77
C SER A 352 -11.52 13.14 -3.65
N THR A 353 -10.87 12.08 -4.11
CA THR A 353 -9.82 12.20 -5.13
C THR A 353 -10.48 11.92 -6.48
N THR A 354 -10.38 12.87 -7.40
CA THR A 354 -10.78 12.69 -8.79
C THR A 354 -9.59 12.26 -9.64
N VAL A 355 -9.88 11.63 -10.77
CA VAL A 355 -8.88 11.19 -11.74
C VAL A 355 -9.35 11.49 -13.14
N SER A 356 -8.46 12.04 -13.96
CA SER A 356 -8.68 12.32 -15.36
C SER A 356 -8.29 11.15 -16.27
N LEU A 357 -8.71 11.18 -17.53
CA LEU A 357 -8.32 10.17 -18.52
C LEU A 357 -6.81 10.21 -18.80
N GLY A 358 -6.21 11.40 -18.84
CA GLY A 358 -4.76 11.58 -19.01
C GLY A 358 -3.97 10.92 -17.88
N GLN A 359 -4.40 11.10 -16.62
CA GLN A 359 -3.77 10.44 -15.47
C GLN A 359 -3.89 8.92 -15.52
N ALA A 360 -5.04 8.39 -15.94
CA ALA A 360 -5.23 6.95 -16.12
C ALA A 360 -4.32 6.39 -17.21
N SER A 361 -4.22 7.09 -18.36
CA SER A 361 -3.36 6.71 -19.48
C SER A 361 -1.88 6.75 -19.11
N LEU A 362 -1.44 7.81 -18.40
CA LEU A 362 -0.09 7.91 -17.87
C LEU A 362 0.25 6.75 -16.93
N THR A 363 -0.69 6.41 -16.04
CA THR A 363 -0.53 5.29 -15.11
C THR A 363 -0.45 3.95 -15.85
N LYS A 364 -1.25 3.76 -16.90
CA LYS A 364 -1.21 2.57 -17.77
C LYS A 364 0.17 2.41 -18.41
N VAL A 365 0.72 3.47 -18.99
CA VAL A 365 2.06 3.46 -19.60
C VAL A 365 3.13 3.18 -18.54
N ALA A 366 3.02 3.77 -17.34
CA ALA A 366 3.95 3.52 -16.24
C ALA A 366 3.93 2.06 -15.77
N ILE A 367 2.74 1.47 -15.57
CA ILE A 367 2.60 0.06 -15.20
C ILE A 367 3.13 -0.85 -16.30
N ASN A 368 2.89 -0.52 -17.57
CA ASN A 368 3.45 -1.26 -18.70
C ASN A 368 4.98 -1.18 -18.73
N ALA A 369 5.58 -0.02 -18.46
CA ALA A 369 7.03 0.14 -18.37
C ALA A 369 7.63 -0.75 -17.27
N ILE A 370 7.04 -0.69 -16.07
CA ILE A 370 7.46 -1.50 -14.92
C ILE A 370 7.31 -3.00 -15.21
N GLY A 371 6.16 -3.41 -15.75
CA GLY A 371 5.88 -4.80 -16.11
C GLY A 371 6.84 -5.35 -17.17
N ASN A 372 7.10 -4.59 -18.24
CA ASN A 372 8.07 -4.96 -19.28
C ASN A 372 9.48 -5.12 -18.70
N PHE A 373 9.92 -4.20 -17.84
CA PHE A 373 11.23 -4.30 -17.18
C PHE A 373 11.35 -5.55 -16.31
N TYR A 374 10.40 -5.79 -15.40
CA TYR A 374 10.47 -6.95 -14.50
C TYR A 374 10.36 -8.27 -15.27
N LYS A 375 9.48 -8.36 -16.26
CA LYS A 375 9.30 -9.55 -17.11
C LYS A 375 10.54 -9.86 -17.95
N SER A 376 11.15 -8.85 -18.57
CA SER A 376 12.34 -9.04 -19.43
C SER A 376 13.62 -9.32 -18.63
N SER A 377 13.78 -8.73 -17.45
CA SER A 377 14.94 -8.94 -16.58
C SER A 377 14.96 -10.31 -15.90
N ASN A 378 13.80 -10.84 -15.49
CA ASN A 378 13.72 -12.19 -14.89
C ASN A 378 12.38 -12.90 -15.20
N LEU A 379 12.29 -13.45 -16.42
CA LEU A 379 11.08 -14.12 -16.90
C LEU A 379 10.64 -15.32 -16.03
N ASN A 380 11.58 -16.07 -15.45
CA ASN A 380 11.25 -17.22 -14.62
C ASN A 380 10.57 -16.78 -13.32
N LYS A 381 11.18 -15.83 -12.61
CA LYS A 381 10.60 -15.22 -11.40
C LYS A 381 9.28 -14.53 -11.71
N TRP A 382 9.19 -13.85 -12.86
CA TRP A 382 7.94 -13.26 -13.35
C TRP A 382 6.84 -14.30 -13.51
N LYS A 383 7.08 -15.40 -14.25
CA LYS A 383 6.08 -16.45 -14.49
C LYS A 383 5.62 -17.13 -13.21
N GLU A 384 6.54 -17.32 -12.27
CA GLU A 384 6.22 -17.86 -10.96
C GLU A 384 5.35 -16.88 -10.15
N LEU A 385 5.72 -15.60 -10.05
CA LEU A 385 4.97 -14.61 -9.26
C LEU A 385 3.65 -14.17 -9.93
N PHE A 386 3.68 -13.97 -11.24
CA PHE A 386 2.59 -13.48 -12.09
C PHE A 386 2.38 -14.42 -13.28
N LYS A 387 1.50 -15.42 -13.07
CA LYS A 387 1.12 -16.36 -14.13
C LYS A 387 0.65 -15.69 -15.44
N PHE A 388 -0.03 -14.54 -15.32
CA PHE A 388 -0.51 -13.74 -16.44
C PHE A 388 -0.19 -12.26 -16.19
N ASP A 389 0.01 -11.48 -17.24
CA ASP A 389 0.41 -10.07 -17.11
C ASP A 389 -0.65 -9.22 -16.40
N HIS A 390 -1.94 -9.49 -16.61
CA HIS A 390 -3.02 -8.83 -15.86
C HIS A 390 -2.97 -9.08 -14.34
N HIS A 391 -2.31 -10.16 -13.89
CA HIS A 391 -2.09 -10.36 -12.44
C HIS A 391 -1.21 -9.26 -11.85
N PHE A 392 -0.29 -8.69 -12.63
CA PHE A 392 0.51 -7.55 -12.19
C PHE A 392 -0.35 -6.31 -11.95
N VAL A 393 -1.34 -6.08 -12.82
CA VAL A 393 -2.34 -5.01 -12.64
C VAL A 393 -3.23 -5.30 -11.43
N ASN A 394 -3.71 -6.54 -11.28
CA ASN A 394 -4.50 -6.98 -10.13
C ASN A 394 -3.75 -6.75 -8.81
N PHE A 395 -2.43 -6.90 -8.76
CA PHE A 395 -1.64 -6.61 -7.58
C PHE A 395 -1.83 -5.16 -7.10
N TYR A 396 -1.74 -4.16 -7.99
CA TYR A 396 -1.97 -2.77 -7.63
C TYR A 396 -3.43 -2.51 -7.24
N LEU A 397 -4.38 -3.15 -7.93
CA LEU A 397 -5.80 -3.04 -7.60
C LEU A 397 -6.14 -3.66 -6.24
N ILE A 398 -5.45 -4.74 -5.83
CA ILE A 398 -5.53 -5.31 -4.48
C ILE A 398 -4.99 -4.31 -3.46
N LEU A 399 -3.81 -3.71 -3.71
CA LEU A 399 -3.28 -2.66 -2.83
C LEU A 399 -4.29 -1.52 -2.66
N LYS A 400 -4.93 -1.08 -3.76
CA LYS A 400 -5.95 -0.03 -3.74
C LYS A 400 -7.21 -0.47 -2.98
N SER A 401 -7.69 -1.66 -3.24
CA SER A 401 -8.82 -2.25 -2.52
C SER A 401 -8.55 -2.29 -1.02
N ARG A 402 -7.36 -2.72 -0.61
CA ARG A 402 -6.94 -2.78 0.80
C ARG A 402 -6.80 -1.39 1.42
N GLN A 403 -6.28 -0.41 0.69
CA GLN A 403 -6.29 0.98 1.16
C GLN A 403 -7.73 1.46 1.39
N HIS A 404 -8.67 1.08 0.52
CA HIS A 404 -10.07 1.45 0.66
C HIS A 404 -10.82 0.64 1.74
N HIS A 405 -10.45 -0.61 2.05
CA HIS A 405 -11.18 -1.46 3.00
C HIS A 405 -10.50 -1.60 4.37
N GLY A 406 -9.20 -1.36 4.46
CA GLY A 406 -8.38 -1.77 5.60
C GLY A 406 -8.33 -0.78 6.76
N SER A 407 -8.22 -1.36 7.96
CA SER A 407 -7.46 -0.79 9.07
C SER A 407 -5.95 -0.92 8.79
N SER A 408 -5.12 -0.04 9.33
CA SER A 408 -3.66 -0.09 9.20
C SER A 408 -3.07 -1.46 9.58
N LYS A 409 -3.64 -2.12 10.59
CA LYS A 409 -3.20 -3.44 11.10
C LYS A 409 -3.27 -4.55 10.04
N LYS A 410 -4.40 -4.69 9.32
CA LYS A 410 -4.54 -5.74 8.29
C LYS A 410 -3.51 -5.57 7.16
N ARG A 411 -3.22 -4.32 6.78
CA ARG A 411 -2.20 -4.01 5.76
C ARG A 411 -0.81 -4.46 6.18
N ALA A 412 -0.43 -4.20 7.44
CA ALA A 412 0.87 -4.61 7.96
C ALA A 412 1.04 -6.14 7.95
N THR A 413 0.02 -6.90 8.38
CA THR A 413 0.07 -8.37 8.37
C THR A 413 0.21 -8.95 6.96
N GLU A 414 -0.50 -8.40 5.98
CA GLU A 414 -0.41 -8.88 4.60
C GLU A 414 0.94 -8.54 3.95
N SER A 415 1.47 -7.33 4.17
CA SER A 415 2.82 -6.98 3.72
C SER A 415 3.88 -7.88 4.38
N ALA A 416 3.72 -8.22 5.66
CA ALA A 416 4.60 -9.18 6.33
C ALA A 416 4.50 -10.60 5.74
N ASN A 417 3.31 -11.02 5.28
CA ASN A 417 3.14 -12.29 4.57
C ASN A 417 3.77 -12.24 3.18
N TRP A 418 3.64 -11.13 2.45
CA TRP A 418 4.21 -10.98 1.11
C TRP A 418 5.73 -10.83 1.15
N ALA A 419 6.29 -10.24 2.21
CA ALA A 419 7.74 -10.16 2.41
C ALA A 419 8.43 -11.53 2.46
N GLN A 420 7.71 -12.56 2.90
CA GLN A 420 8.22 -13.93 2.94
C GLN A 420 8.40 -14.56 1.54
N LEU A 421 7.84 -13.93 0.48
CA LEU A 421 8.11 -14.35 -0.90
C LEU A 421 9.56 -14.05 -1.33
N GLN A 422 10.29 -13.20 -0.59
CA GLN A 422 11.70 -12.88 -0.85
C GLN A 422 11.94 -12.55 -2.33
N ILE A 423 11.13 -11.65 -2.89
CA ILE A 423 11.20 -11.30 -4.32
C ILE A 423 12.52 -10.59 -4.70
N LEU A 424 13.22 -10.05 -3.70
CA LEU A 424 14.49 -9.36 -3.84
C LEU A 424 15.66 -10.24 -3.37
N PRO A 425 16.82 -10.19 -4.06
CA PRO A 425 17.08 -9.40 -5.27
C PRO A 425 16.25 -9.87 -6.48
N TRP A 426 15.82 -8.95 -7.36
CA TRP A 426 14.93 -9.32 -8.47
C TRP A 426 15.63 -10.23 -9.49
N GLU A 427 16.85 -9.89 -9.87
CA GLU A 427 17.71 -10.77 -10.65
C GLU A 427 18.50 -11.69 -9.71
N ASN A 428 18.63 -12.96 -10.11
CA ASN A 428 19.39 -13.92 -9.32
C ASN A 428 20.87 -13.75 -9.62
N GLU A 429 21.68 -13.54 -8.59
CA GLU A 429 23.12 -13.65 -8.72
C GLU A 429 23.46 -15.10 -9.09
N ASN A 430 24.20 -15.29 -10.17
CA ASN A 430 24.76 -16.58 -10.58
C ASN A 430 23.73 -17.68 -10.93
N GLY A 431 22.51 -17.31 -11.32
CA GLY A 431 21.52 -18.28 -11.80
C GLY A 431 20.94 -19.20 -10.72
N GLN A 432 21.11 -18.86 -9.44
CA GLN A 432 20.42 -19.55 -8.35
C GLN A 432 18.91 -19.58 -8.62
N GLN A 433 18.28 -20.73 -8.40
CA GLN A 433 16.84 -20.87 -8.54
C GLN A 433 16.17 -20.11 -7.40
N TRP A 434 15.18 -19.29 -7.74
CA TRP A 434 14.35 -18.63 -6.72
C TRP A 434 13.52 -19.72 -6.03
N VAL A 435 13.77 -19.95 -4.74
CA VAL A 435 13.06 -20.97 -3.96
C VAL A 435 11.93 -20.28 -3.21
N LEU A 436 10.71 -20.63 -3.57
CA LEU A 436 9.51 -20.03 -3.02
C LEU A 436 8.80 -21.00 -2.07
N ASP A 437 8.40 -20.52 -0.90
CA ASP A 437 7.49 -21.29 -0.03
C ASP A 437 6.16 -21.51 -0.78
N PRO A 438 5.79 -22.77 -1.10
CA PRO A 438 4.60 -23.05 -1.90
C PRO A 438 3.31 -22.58 -1.23
N ALA A 439 3.23 -22.57 0.10
CA ALA A 439 2.03 -22.16 0.83
C ALA A 439 1.83 -20.64 0.75
N ILE A 440 2.92 -19.88 0.86
CA ILE A 440 2.89 -18.41 0.78
C ILE A 440 2.60 -17.97 -0.66
N HIS A 441 3.27 -18.61 -1.62
CA HIS A 441 3.00 -18.40 -3.05
C HIS A 441 1.55 -18.67 -3.41
N GLN A 442 1.01 -19.80 -2.98
CA GLN A 442 -0.36 -20.19 -3.27
C GLN A 442 -1.35 -19.18 -2.66
N LYS A 443 -1.11 -18.64 -1.47
CA LYS A 443 -1.93 -17.57 -0.88
C LYS A 443 -1.87 -16.27 -1.70
N PHE A 444 -0.69 -15.87 -2.14
CA PHE A 444 -0.48 -14.70 -2.98
C PHE A 444 -1.16 -14.85 -4.35
N SER A 445 -0.87 -15.95 -5.05
CA SER A 445 -1.45 -16.28 -6.36
C SER A 445 -2.99 -16.37 -6.30
N ASN A 446 -3.53 -17.00 -5.25
CA ASN A 446 -4.98 -17.04 -5.04
C ASN A 446 -5.58 -15.65 -4.81
N SER A 447 -4.85 -14.74 -4.16
CA SER A 447 -5.32 -13.36 -3.98
C SER A 447 -5.43 -12.63 -5.32
N LEU A 448 -4.46 -12.82 -6.21
CA LEU A 448 -4.45 -12.24 -7.57
C LEU A 448 -5.55 -12.84 -8.45
N LYS A 449 -5.72 -14.16 -8.41
CA LYS A 449 -6.73 -14.89 -9.20
C LYS A 449 -8.17 -14.61 -8.75
N LYS A 450 -8.40 -14.53 -7.45
CA LYS A 450 -9.75 -14.30 -6.88
C LYS A 450 -10.16 -12.83 -6.92
N PHE A 451 -9.23 -11.92 -7.21
CA PHE A 451 -9.55 -10.52 -7.31
C PHE A 451 -10.53 -10.29 -8.47
N LYS A 452 -11.69 -9.70 -8.15
CA LYS A 452 -12.67 -9.27 -9.14
C LYS A 452 -12.76 -7.75 -9.12
N LEU A 453 -12.71 -7.14 -10.30
CA LEU A 453 -12.79 -5.68 -10.43
C LEU A 453 -14.06 -5.11 -9.79
N SER A 454 -15.17 -5.86 -9.87
CA SER A 454 -16.46 -5.53 -9.24
C SER A 454 -16.40 -5.29 -7.73
N LEU A 455 -15.39 -5.84 -7.03
CA LEU A 455 -15.19 -5.63 -5.59
C LEU A 455 -14.87 -4.18 -5.22
N ILE A 456 -14.38 -3.39 -6.17
CA ILE A 456 -14.04 -1.99 -5.94
C ILE A 456 -14.68 -1.04 -6.96
N GLU A 457 -15.30 -1.56 -8.01
CA GLU A 457 -15.89 -0.75 -9.07
C GLU A 457 -16.96 0.23 -8.62
N HIS A 458 -17.86 -0.22 -7.74
CA HIS A 458 -18.91 0.61 -7.15
C HIS A 458 -18.38 1.79 -6.34
N LYS A 459 -17.08 1.80 -6.02
CA LYS A 459 -16.41 2.84 -5.24
C LYS A 459 -15.80 3.92 -6.11
N PHE A 460 -15.91 3.81 -7.42
CA PHE A 460 -15.44 4.81 -8.35
C PHE A 460 -16.60 5.20 -9.24
N LEU A 461 -17.17 6.34 -8.90
CA LEU A 461 -18.32 6.87 -9.60
C LEU A 461 -17.82 7.72 -10.76
N PRO A 462 -18.51 7.71 -11.92
CA PRO A 462 -18.28 8.74 -12.92
C PRO A 462 -18.50 10.10 -12.26
N VAL A 463 -17.61 11.05 -12.54
CA VAL A 463 -17.84 12.44 -12.16
C VAL A 463 -19.07 12.89 -12.95
N LYS A 464 -20.12 13.36 -12.25
CA LYS A 464 -21.22 14.02 -12.94
C LYS A 464 -20.60 15.21 -13.65
N GLU A 465 -20.75 15.28 -14.98
CA GLU A 465 -20.40 16.49 -15.71
C GLU A 465 -21.13 17.65 -15.04
N SER A 466 -20.37 18.47 -14.31
CA SER A 466 -20.90 19.68 -13.73
C SER A 466 -21.34 20.53 -14.89
N SER A 467 -22.59 20.99 -14.86
CA SER A 467 -23.01 21.96 -15.88
C SER A 467 -22.06 23.15 -15.81
N GLU A 468 -21.78 23.82 -16.93
CA GLU A 468 -20.91 25.01 -16.94
C GLU A 468 -21.34 26.06 -15.90
N LYS A 469 -22.64 26.11 -15.58
CA LYS A 469 -23.20 26.93 -14.49
C LYS A 469 -22.72 26.50 -13.10
N GLU A 470 -22.66 25.21 -12.82
CA GLU A 470 -22.14 24.67 -11.56
C GLU A 470 -20.63 24.89 -11.43
N GLU A 471 -19.86 24.75 -12.52
CA GLU A 471 -18.44 25.08 -12.53
C GLU A 471 -18.19 26.57 -12.28
N LEU A 472 -18.94 27.44 -12.94
CA LEU A 472 -18.87 28.88 -12.74
C LEU A 472 -19.25 29.27 -11.30
N GLN A 473 -20.26 28.61 -10.73
CA GLN A 473 -20.66 28.82 -9.34
C GLN A 473 -19.60 28.32 -8.36
N ALA A 474 -18.97 27.18 -8.62
CA ALA A 474 -17.87 26.64 -7.83
C ALA A 474 -16.63 27.55 -7.90
N MET A 475 -16.29 28.09 -9.08
CA MET A 475 -15.20 29.07 -9.24
C MET A 475 -15.46 30.35 -8.46
N ARG A 476 -16.67 30.91 -8.55
CA ARG A 476 -17.07 32.09 -7.75
C ARG A 476 -16.98 31.82 -6.25
N TYR A 477 -17.38 30.62 -5.82
CA TYR A 477 -17.27 30.22 -4.42
C TYR A 477 -15.82 30.06 -3.95
N GLU A 478 -14.97 29.43 -4.75
CA GLU A 478 -13.52 29.31 -4.51
C GLU A 478 -12.84 30.68 -4.39
N GLU A 479 -13.16 31.61 -5.30
CA GLU A 479 -12.66 32.98 -5.30
C GLU A 479 -13.08 33.74 -4.04
N ALA A 480 -14.37 33.68 -3.68
CA ALA A 480 -14.89 34.25 -2.44
C ALA A 480 -14.19 33.67 -1.19
N LEU A 481 -13.90 32.36 -1.18
CA LEU A 481 -13.17 31.71 -0.09
C LEU A 481 -11.71 32.17 -0.01
N ARG A 482 -11.04 32.38 -1.16
CA ARG A 482 -9.68 32.93 -1.21
C ARG A 482 -9.66 34.36 -0.69
N GLU A 483 -10.62 35.18 -1.08
CA GLU A 483 -10.75 36.57 -0.61
C GLU A 483 -11.03 36.62 0.90
N GLN A 484 -11.91 35.75 1.41
CA GLN A 484 -12.18 35.64 2.85
C GLN A 484 -10.91 35.27 3.63
N LYS A 485 -10.13 34.30 3.14
CA LYS A 485 -8.84 33.91 3.75
C LYS A 485 -7.83 35.06 3.71
N ALA A 486 -7.74 35.79 2.60
CA ALA A 486 -6.86 36.95 2.47
C ALA A 486 -7.24 38.06 3.46
N THR A 487 -8.54 38.35 3.60
CA THR A 487 -9.07 39.33 4.55
C THR A 487 -8.77 38.95 6.00
N ARG A 488 -9.00 37.69 6.39
CA ARG A 488 -8.61 37.18 7.72
C ARG A 488 -7.12 37.35 7.99
N LYS A 489 -6.27 37.09 6.99
CA LYS A 489 -4.81 37.26 7.09
C LYS A 489 -4.43 38.74 7.27
N ARG A 490 -5.07 39.67 6.54
CA ARG A 490 -4.87 41.12 6.71
C ARG A 490 -5.26 41.60 8.11
N ILE A 491 -6.42 41.19 8.61
CA ILE A 491 -6.90 41.52 9.97
C ILE A 491 -5.91 41.00 11.02
N TYR A 492 -5.44 39.76 10.87
CA TYR A 492 -4.46 39.19 11.77
C TYR A 492 -3.16 40.01 11.82
N TYR A 493 -2.60 40.40 10.67
CA TYR A 493 -1.40 41.24 10.63
C TYR A 493 -1.63 42.63 11.20
N HIS A 494 -2.77 43.25 10.90
CA HIS A 494 -3.12 44.55 11.46
C HIS A 494 -3.17 44.51 12.99
N ASN A 495 -3.85 43.52 13.56
CA ASN A 495 -3.95 43.33 15.01
C ASN A 495 -2.58 43.04 15.64
N ARG A 496 -1.72 42.25 14.98
CA ARG A 496 -0.36 41.98 15.43
C ARG A 496 0.49 43.25 15.46
N MET A 497 0.43 44.08 14.41
CA MET A 497 1.17 45.34 14.35
C MET A 497 0.67 46.35 15.38
N ALA A 498 -0.66 46.41 15.61
CA ALA A 498 -1.23 47.24 16.66
C ALA A 498 -0.73 46.84 18.06
N ARG A 499 -0.65 45.54 18.36
CA ARG A 499 -0.09 45.02 19.63
C ARG A 499 1.39 45.37 19.79
N LEU A 500 2.19 45.22 18.74
CA LEU A 500 3.61 45.59 18.77
C LEU A 500 3.81 47.09 19.00
N LYS A 501 3.00 47.94 18.35
CA LYS A 501 3.03 49.39 18.54
C LYS A 501 2.64 49.77 19.97
N LYS A 502 1.62 49.12 20.53
CA LYS A 502 1.20 49.32 21.93
C LYS A 502 2.31 48.92 22.91
N ALA A 503 2.91 47.74 22.75
CA ALA A 503 4.01 47.28 23.60
C ALA A 503 5.23 48.22 23.56
N ARG A 504 5.55 48.76 22.37
CA ARG A 504 6.62 49.75 22.22
C ARG A 504 6.32 51.06 22.96
N LEU A 505 5.07 51.53 22.91
CA LEU A 505 4.64 52.73 23.65
C LEU A 505 4.66 52.51 25.16
N GLU A 506 4.28 51.33 25.65
CA GLU A 506 4.34 50.97 27.07
C GLU A 506 5.78 50.85 27.56
N SER A 507 6.68 50.26 26.77
CA SER A 507 8.11 50.19 27.09
C SER A 507 8.77 51.56 27.21
N ASN A 508 8.35 52.53 26.39
CA ASN A 508 8.88 53.90 26.43
C ASN A 508 8.38 54.71 27.64
N LYS A 509 7.32 54.30 28.32
CA LYS A 509 6.81 54.97 29.53
C LYS A 509 7.52 54.53 30.82
N LEU A 510 8.27 53.44 30.76
CA LEU A 510 9.02 52.88 31.89
C LEU A 510 10.48 53.36 31.95
N ILE A 511 10.91 54.12 30.95
CA ILE A 511 12.18 54.84 30.87
C ILE A 511 11.88 56.30 31.20
#